data_AF-A0A1X6ZJY2-F1
#
_entry.id   AF-A0A1X6ZJY2-F1
#
_cell.length_a   1.000
_cell.length_b   1.000
_cell.length_c   1.000
_cell.angle_alpha   90.00
_cell.angle_beta   90.00
_cell.angle_gamma   90.00
#
_symmetry.space_group_name_H-M   'P 1'
#
loop_
_entity.id
_entity.type
_entity.pdbx_description
1 polymer ?
#
loop_
_entity_poly.entity_id
_entity_poly.type
_entity_poly.pdbx_seq_one_letter_code
_entity_poly.pdbx_strand_id
1 'polypeptide(L)'
;MSRNRRFSFALIASLLASTPLQAAHDEGDAICGSNGPVVPEASHIPTMADVENAGKPFETKALNAAPEGAHIFNWLAHGVFQDRPRDQLEEGYVISLEKLYAGDRLSGPQHQRDILYRYADLPDGPPEDVAAQRDFWLTGMFSDPKLQVVTHITRFENRRACGLMNGYQAASAMPACDNGRAPKNRSFKSGIDSMFGVFQRDLAARLKEGNFTHIVFASMGWNNDQRVSVCRYRQIMQVTGHAMQAGGEAFRPLVIGMTWSSSWNAASTSAVGHAAGHIGSVLNKATDSDEAGVLHGNLILNRIIPAVNARGLPVVVLGHSMGARFAGRALFSRELLKQGPVGPAADLAVFLQPAHSAYRYGGDTPGARGNEGHPYDSYKDLAATQVVVTTSLCDFANPFALWSPYLGGRRGWKVAARAAFDDIFHRLDWGGTAPCNTGRPALKDRIRNDPASMAALDTLPRGKVTLVNAGFVSNHGDILDPAMGAFLARLISRYAPHAAP
;
A
#
# COMPACT_ATOMS: atom_id res chain seq x y z
N MET A 1 31.53 -24.13 2.00
CA MET A 1 30.10 -24.31 1.67
C MET A 1 29.57 -25.63 2.26
N SER A 2 28.95 -25.62 3.45
CA SER A 2 28.06 -26.74 3.91
C SER A 2 27.19 -26.44 5.15
N ARG A 3 27.21 -25.21 5.71
CA ARG A 3 26.43 -24.86 6.93
C ARG A 3 24.96 -24.50 6.69
N ASN A 4 24.49 -24.34 5.44
CA ASN A 4 23.13 -23.85 5.17
C ASN A 4 22.01 -24.90 5.22
N ARG A 5 22.31 -26.21 5.25
CA ARG A 5 21.25 -27.25 5.21
C ARG A 5 20.67 -27.65 6.58
N ARG A 6 21.39 -27.42 7.69
CA ARG A 6 20.91 -27.77 9.04
C ARG A 6 19.93 -26.75 9.62
N PHE A 7 19.94 -25.51 9.13
CA PHE A 7 19.04 -24.44 9.61
C PHE A 7 17.59 -24.64 9.12
N SER A 8 17.39 -25.23 7.94
CA SER A 8 16.06 -25.43 7.35
C SER A 8 15.21 -26.47 8.09
N PHE A 9 15.82 -27.52 8.67
CA PHE A 9 15.08 -28.62 9.31
C PHE A 9 14.60 -28.29 10.73
N ALA A 10 15.37 -27.54 11.51
CA ALA A 10 14.97 -27.14 12.88
C ALA A 10 13.83 -26.10 12.90
N LEU A 11 13.71 -25.30 11.84
CA LEU A 11 12.66 -24.29 11.69
C LEU A 11 11.29 -24.94 11.42
N ILE A 12 11.25 -25.99 10.59
CA ILE A 12 10.02 -26.71 10.22
C ILE A 12 9.40 -27.42 11.43
N ALA A 13 10.22 -28.02 12.31
CA ALA A 13 9.74 -28.76 13.47
C ALA A 13 9.14 -27.86 14.58
N SER A 14 9.64 -26.63 14.75
CA SER A 14 9.11 -25.67 15.73
C SER A 14 7.82 -24.97 15.26
N LEU A 15 7.60 -24.90 13.94
CA LEU A 15 6.38 -24.36 13.33
C LEU A 15 5.17 -25.32 13.37
N LEU A 16 5.40 -26.63 13.51
CA LEU A 16 4.33 -27.64 13.59
C LEU A 16 3.75 -27.80 15.00
N ALA A 17 4.37 -27.20 16.02
CA ALA A 17 3.96 -27.33 17.43
C ALA A 17 3.12 -26.14 17.96
N SER A 18 2.93 -25.07 17.18
CA SER A 18 2.07 -23.96 17.58
C SER A 18 0.61 -24.25 17.21
N THR A 19 -0.26 -24.34 18.22
CA THR A 19 -1.71 -24.36 18.03
C THR A 19 -2.16 -23.10 17.26
N PRO A 20 -3.15 -23.21 16.36
CA PRO A 20 -3.73 -22.03 15.72
C PRO A 20 -4.41 -21.21 16.81
N LEU A 21 -3.80 -20.08 17.21
CA LEU A 21 -4.54 -19.07 17.94
C LEU A 21 -5.74 -18.67 17.07
N GLN A 22 -6.95 -18.77 17.62
CA GLN A 22 -8.11 -18.09 17.06
C GLN A 22 -7.75 -16.62 16.88
N ALA A 23 -7.52 -16.22 15.63
CA ALA A 23 -7.40 -14.80 15.30
C ALA A 23 -8.71 -14.16 15.69
N ALA A 24 -8.68 -13.26 16.68
CA ALA A 24 -9.82 -12.41 16.99
C ALA A 24 -10.27 -11.75 15.68
N HIS A 25 -11.57 -11.81 15.37
CA HIS A 25 -12.13 -11.12 14.22
C HIS A 25 -11.80 -9.63 14.35
N ASP A 26 -11.04 -9.11 13.39
CA ASP A 26 -10.55 -7.73 13.38
C ASP A 26 -11.72 -6.75 13.09
N GLU A 27 -11.83 -5.64 13.82
CA GLU A 27 -12.84 -4.59 13.57
C GLU A 27 -12.77 -4.08 12.13
N GLY A 28 -11.57 -4.06 11.53
CA GLY A 28 -11.39 -3.72 10.12
C GLY A 28 -12.03 -4.72 9.14
N ASP A 29 -12.06 -6.00 9.51
CA ASP A 29 -12.75 -7.05 8.74
C ASP A 29 -14.27 -6.96 8.94
N ALA A 30 -14.76 -6.39 10.05
CA ALA A 30 -16.19 -6.10 10.23
C ALA A 30 -16.66 -4.96 9.32
N ILE A 31 -15.82 -3.95 9.07
CA ILE A 31 -16.15 -2.80 8.23
C ILE A 31 -16.01 -3.12 6.73
N CYS A 32 -14.86 -3.64 6.31
CA CYS A 32 -14.59 -3.86 4.88
C CYS A 32 -14.79 -5.30 4.43
N GLY A 33 -15.17 -6.21 5.33
CA GLY A 33 -15.21 -7.65 5.09
C GLY A 33 -13.82 -8.26 5.04
N SER A 34 -13.75 -9.57 5.24
CA SER A 34 -12.56 -10.37 4.94
C SER A 34 -12.44 -10.68 3.44
N ASN A 35 -11.29 -11.17 3.02
CA ASN A 35 -11.07 -11.69 1.66
C ASN A 35 -11.96 -12.91 1.39
N GLY A 36 -12.54 -13.01 0.19
CA GLY A 36 -13.28 -14.20 -0.22
C GLY A 36 -14.15 -14.01 -1.47
N PRO A 37 -14.68 -15.09 -2.05
CA PRO A 37 -15.58 -15.04 -3.20
C PRO A 37 -17.00 -14.58 -2.84
N VAL A 38 -17.34 -14.64 -1.56
CA VAL A 38 -18.63 -14.22 -1.02
C VAL A 38 -18.50 -12.76 -0.62
N VAL A 39 -19.30 -11.89 -1.25
CA VAL A 39 -19.55 -10.56 -0.68
C VAL A 39 -20.35 -10.81 0.59
N PRO A 40 -19.87 -10.41 1.78
CA PRO A 40 -20.69 -10.51 2.98
C PRO A 40 -22.04 -9.84 2.70
N GLU A 41 -23.15 -10.39 3.22
CA GLU A 41 -24.32 -9.52 3.45
C GLU A 41 -23.78 -8.28 4.12
N ALA A 42 -24.10 -7.09 3.60
CA ALA A 42 -23.55 -5.86 4.13
C ALA A 42 -23.96 -5.77 5.61
N SER A 43 -23.10 -6.26 6.51
CA SER A 43 -23.13 -5.94 7.91
C SER A 43 -22.95 -4.45 7.93
N HIS A 44 -24.05 -3.76 8.25
CA HIS A 44 -24.18 -2.32 8.34
C HIS A 44 -22.82 -1.65 8.63
N ILE A 45 -22.19 -1.07 7.61
CA ILE A 45 -21.03 -0.20 7.80
C ILE A 45 -21.64 1.10 8.32
N PRO A 46 -21.50 1.43 9.61
CA PRO A 46 -22.12 2.64 10.13
C PRO A 46 -21.41 3.82 9.45
N THR A 47 -22.12 4.55 8.61
CA THR A 47 -21.71 5.93 8.35
C THR A 47 -22.01 6.75 9.60
N MET A 48 -21.32 7.86 9.83
CA MET A 48 -21.70 8.77 10.93
C MET A 48 -23.17 9.23 10.81
N ALA A 49 -23.71 9.29 9.59
CA ALA A 49 -25.14 9.57 9.33
C ALA A 49 -26.07 8.41 9.75
N ASP A 50 -25.57 7.18 9.85
CA ASP A 50 -26.31 6.01 10.34
C ASP A 50 -26.33 5.94 11.88
N VAL A 51 -25.34 6.54 12.56
CA VAL A 51 -25.36 6.75 14.03
C VAL A 51 -26.46 7.76 14.42
N GLU A 52 -26.76 8.69 13.53
CA GLU A 52 -27.82 9.71 13.73
C GLU A 52 -29.21 9.25 13.24
N ASN A 53 -29.30 8.19 12.43
CA ASN A 53 -30.56 7.71 11.84
C ASN A 53 -30.76 6.20 12.01
N ALA A 54 -30.89 5.73 13.25
CA ALA A 54 -31.29 4.36 13.55
C ALA A 54 -32.78 4.15 13.25
N GLY A 55 -33.14 3.32 12.25
CA GLY A 55 -34.56 2.92 12.11
C GLY A 55 -35.04 2.19 10.87
N LYS A 56 -34.22 1.90 9.85
CA LYS A 56 -34.68 1.13 8.67
C LYS A 56 -33.79 -0.08 8.38
N PRO A 57 -34.34 -1.31 8.28
CA PRO A 57 -33.58 -2.47 7.83
C PRO A 57 -33.27 -2.33 6.34
N PHE A 58 -32.02 -2.63 5.96
CA PHE A 58 -31.53 -2.55 4.59
C PHE A 58 -31.67 -3.90 3.88
N GLU A 59 -32.08 -3.87 2.61
CA GLU A 59 -32.07 -5.05 1.73
C GLU A 59 -30.65 -5.33 1.22
N THR A 60 -30.07 -6.45 1.64
CA THR A 60 -28.71 -6.94 1.32
C THR A 60 -28.65 -7.96 0.19
N LYS A 61 -29.73 -8.13 -0.59
CA LYS A 61 -30.05 -9.42 -1.20
C LYS A 61 -29.34 -9.82 -2.51
N ALA A 62 -28.36 -9.09 -3.04
CA ALA A 62 -27.78 -9.48 -4.33
C ALA A 62 -26.31 -9.10 -4.50
N LEU A 63 -25.40 -10.03 -4.13
CA LEU A 63 -24.17 -10.40 -4.87
C LEU A 63 -23.35 -11.40 -4.03
N ASN A 64 -23.94 -12.52 -3.63
CA ASN A 64 -23.21 -13.55 -2.88
C ASN A 64 -22.22 -14.36 -3.76
N ALA A 65 -22.08 -14.02 -5.05
CA ALA A 65 -21.18 -14.67 -5.96
C ALA A 65 -20.56 -13.65 -6.95
N ALA A 66 -19.25 -13.76 -7.17
CA ALA A 66 -18.62 -13.16 -8.34
C ALA A 66 -19.32 -13.65 -9.62
N PRO A 67 -19.40 -12.84 -10.70
CA PRO A 67 -19.85 -13.33 -12.00
C PRO A 67 -19.12 -14.62 -12.35
N GLU A 68 -19.80 -15.57 -13.00
CA GLU A 68 -19.19 -16.85 -13.36
C GLU A 68 -17.89 -16.62 -14.15
N GLY A 69 -16.77 -17.11 -13.62
CA GLY A 69 -15.43 -16.92 -14.20
C GLY A 69 -14.66 -15.66 -13.76
N ALA A 70 -15.25 -14.76 -12.96
CA ALA A 70 -14.54 -13.60 -12.41
C ALA A 70 -13.65 -13.98 -11.21
N HIS A 71 -12.41 -13.52 -11.24
CA HIS A 71 -11.43 -13.72 -10.17
C HIS A 71 -11.49 -12.55 -9.17
N ILE A 72 -11.18 -12.77 -7.89
CA ILE A 72 -11.23 -11.70 -6.86
C ILE A 72 -10.33 -10.48 -7.13
N PHE A 73 -9.39 -10.60 -8.08
CA PHE A 73 -8.47 -9.52 -8.49
C PHE A 73 -8.88 -8.82 -9.79
N ASN A 74 -10.02 -9.19 -10.38
CA ASN A 74 -10.58 -8.51 -11.55
C ASN A 74 -12.05 -8.08 -11.36
N TRP A 75 -12.56 -8.09 -10.12
CA TRP A 75 -13.92 -7.64 -9.79
C TRP A 75 -14.24 -6.24 -10.32
N LEU A 76 -13.30 -5.30 -10.24
CA LEU A 76 -13.50 -3.97 -10.81
C LEU A 76 -13.65 -4.05 -12.34
N ALA A 77 -12.85 -4.87 -13.03
CA ALA A 77 -13.00 -5.05 -14.47
C ALA A 77 -14.37 -5.63 -14.88
N HIS A 78 -15.04 -6.35 -13.97
CA HIS A 78 -16.37 -6.91 -14.20
C HIS A 78 -17.52 -6.06 -13.65
N GLY A 79 -17.26 -4.84 -13.18
CA GLY A 79 -18.31 -3.92 -12.74
C GLY A 79 -19.05 -4.35 -11.47
N VAL A 80 -18.47 -5.22 -10.64
CA VAL A 80 -19.13 -5.82 -9.46
C VAL A 80 -19.66 -4.77 -8.45
N PHE A 81 -19.11 -3.55 -8.45
CA PHE A 81 -19.49 -2.47 -7.53
C PHE A 81 -20.24 -1.30 -8.18
N GLN A 82 -20.65 -1.43 -9.43
CA GLN A 82 -21.27 -0.32 -10.16
C GLN A 82 -22.53 0.21 -9.51
N ASP A 83 -23.37 -0.69 -9.01
CA ASP A 83 -24.64 -0.33 -8.37
C ASP A 83 -24.51 -0.04 -6.87
N ARG A 84 -23.28 0.11 -6.37
CA ARG A 84 -22.99 0.36 -4.95
C ARG A 84 -22.21 1.66 -4.76
N PRO A 85 -22.80 2.85 -5.01
CA PRO A 85 -22.11 4.14 -4.87
C PRO A 85 -21.48 4.35 -3.49
N ARG A 86 -22.06 3.76 -2.44
CA ARG A 86 -21.50 3.83 -1.09
C ARG A 86 -20.13 3.15 -0.99
N ASP A 87 -19.87 2.10 -1.77
CA ASP A 87 -18.64 1.31 -1.71
C ASP A 87 -17.57 1.78 -2.69
N GLN A 88 -17.78 2.94 -3.32
CA GLN A 88 -16.87 3.53 -4.27
C GLN A 88 -16.03 4.64 -3.65
N LEU A 89 -14.88 4.93 -4.27
CA LEU A 89 -14.14 6.15 -3.98
C LEU A 89 -14.97 7.36 -4.39
N GLU A 90 -14.85 8.45 -3.64
CA GLU A 90 -15.49 9.71 -4.01
C GLU A 90 -14.88 10.27 -5.30
N GLU A 91 -13.57 10.50 -5.26
CA GLU A 91 -12.79 11.03 -6.37
C GLU A 91 -11.45 10.28 -6.47
N GLY A 92 -11.13 9.77 -7.65
CA GLY A 92 -9.82 9.16 -7.87
C GLY A 92 -9.74 8.11 -8.95
N TYR A 93 -8.81 7.19 -8.75
CA TYR A 93 -8.46 6.08 -9.63
C TYR A 93 -8.09 4.85 -8.82
N VAL A 94 -8.39 3.69 -9.38
CA VAL A 94 -7.80 2.42 -8.96
C VAL A 94 -7.10 1.79 -10.16
N ILE A 95 -5.79 1.65 -10.05
CA ILE A 95 -4.95 0.99 -11.04
C ILE A 95 -4.66 -0.41 -10.55
N SER A 96 -4.99 -1.40 -11.36
CA SER A 96 -5.02 -2.79 -10.95
C SER A 96 -3.97 -3.60 -11.68
N LEU A 97 -3.18 -4.32 -10.89
CA LEU A 97 -2.06 -5.13 -11.34
C LEU A 97 -2.41 -6.62 -11.16
N GLU A 98 -2.16 -7.40 -12.20
CA GLU A 98 -2.31 -8.85 -12.17
C GLU A 98 -1.04 -9.55 -12.65
N LYS A 99 -0.77 -10.75 -12.15
CA LYS A 99 0.31 -11.61 -12.63
C LYS A 99 -0.21 -12.58 -13.70
N LEU A 100 0.21 -12.38 -14.94
CA LEU A 100 -0.14 -13.25 -16.07
C LEU A 100 0.80 -14.45 -16.16
N TYR A 101 0.26 -15.65 -16.35
CA TYR A 101 1.04 -16.85 -16.57
C TYR A 101 1.76 -16.82 -17.93
N ALA A 102 2.80 -17.64 -18.08
CA ALA A 102 3.59 -17.70 -19.31
C ALA A 102 2.76 -18.03 -20.57
N GLY A 103 1.68 -18.81 -20.44
CA GLY A 103 0.76 -19.11 -21.54
C GLY A 103 -0.19 -17.96 -21.90
N ASP A 104 -0.42 -17.02 -20.98
CA ASP A 104 -1.35 -15.91 -21.14
C ASP A 104 -0.65 -14.59 -21.52
N ARG A 105 0.67 -14.53 -21.36
CA ARG A 105 1.45 -13.31 -21.62
C ARG A 105 1.88 -13.22 -23.08
N LEU A 106 1.67 -12.04 -23.68
CA LEU A 106 2.17 -11.71 -25.02
C LEU A 106 3.51 -10.96 -25.00
N SER A 107 4.14 -10.87 -23.83
CA SER A 107 5.31 -10.04 -23.57
C SER A 107 6.21 -10.74 -22.55
N GLY A 108 7.53 -10.61 -22.69
CA GLY A 108 8.49 -11.27 -21.80
C GLY A 108 8.89 -10.41 -20.60
N PRO A 109 9.52 -10.99 -19.56
CA PRO A 109 9.93 -10.28 -18.35
C PRO A 109 11.21 -9.46 -18.54
N GLN A 110 11.51 -9.00 -19.76
CA GLN A 110 12.63 -8.12 -20.07
C GLN A 110 12.20 -6.68 -20.38
N HIS A 111 10.90 -6.43 -20.59
CA HIS A 111 10.39 -5.10 -20.97
C HIS A 111 10.58 -4.02 -19.90
N GLN A 112 10.71 -4.40 -18.63
CA GLN A 112 11.11 -3.48 -17.58
C GLN A 112 12.49 -2.87 -17.82
N ARG A 113 13.39 -3.55 -18.55
CA ARG A 113 14.73 -3.03 -18.87
C ARG A 113 14.67 -1.85 -19.81
N ASP A 114 13.57 -1.65 -20.54
CA ASP A 114 13.37 -0.47 -21.37
C ASP A 114 13.01 0.77 -20.53
N ILE A 115 12.57 0.54 -19.28
CA ILE A 115 12.05 1.56 -18.37
C ILE A 115 13.01 1.81 -17.20
N LEU A 116 13.67 0.77 -16.71
CA LEU A 116 14.50 0.79 -15.51
C LEU A 116 15.99 0.61 -15.81
N TYR A 117 16.83 1.41 -15.16
CA TYR A 117 18.25 1.16 -15.03
C TYR A 117 18.51 -0.03 -14.10
N ARG A 118 19.67 -0.66 -14.29
CA ARG A 118 20.34 -1.40 -13.23
C ARG A 118 21.06 -0.38 -12.32
N TYR A 119 21.26 -0.71 -11.06
CA TYR A 119 22.06 0.11 -10.15
C TYR A 119 23.49 0.28 -10.66
N ALA A 120 24.08 -0.74 -11.28
CA ALA A 120 25.41 -0.66 -11.88
C ALA A 120 25.48 0.29 -13.10
N ASP A 121 24.33 0.64 -13.69
CA ASP A 121 24.24 1.53 -14.84
C ASP A 121 23.88 2.99 -14.44
N LEU A 122 23.75 3.28 -13.12
CA LEU A 122 23.44 4.62 -12.65
C LEU A 122 24.67 5.53 -12.75
N PRO A 123 24.55 6.77 -13.27
CA PRO A 123 25.66 7.71 -13.41
C PRO A 123 26.39 8.01 -12.09
N ASP A 124 25.63 8.20 -11.01
CA ASP A 124 26.13 8.38 -9.64
C ASP A 124 25.75 7.18 -8.77
N GLY A 125 25.93 5.98 -9.34
CA GLY A 125 25.56 4.72 -8.72
C GLY A 125 26.34 4.41 -7.43
N PRO A 126 25.82 3.50 -6.60
CA PRO A 126 26.56 3.02 -5.45
C PRO A 126 27.84 2.27 -5.89
N PRO A 127 28.79 2.00 -4.97
CA PRO A 127 29.97 1.18 -5.26
C PRO A 127 29.63 -0.12 -5.99
N GLU A 128 30.53 -0.61 -6.83
CA GLU A 128 30.27 -1.75 -7.75
C GLU A 128 29.75 -3.00 -7.03
N ASP A 129 30.28 -3.34 -5.85
CA ASP A 129 29.85 -4.48 -5.05
C ASP A 129 28.42 -4.30 -4.51
N VAL A 130 28.10 -3.09 -4.05
CA VAL A 130 26.75 -2.70 -3.61
C VAL A 130 25.78 -2.71 -4.79
N ALA A 131 26.17 -2.14 -5.93
CA ALA A 131 25.40 -2.14 -7.17
C ALA A 131 25.10 -3.57 -7.63
N ALA A 132 26.11 -4.45 -7.66
CA ALA A 132 25.95 -5.86 -8.01
C ALA A 132 24.99 -6.60 -7.07
N GLN A 133 25.07 -6.33 -5.76
CA GLN A 133 24.14 -6.91 -4.80
C GLN A 133 22.70 -6.41 -5.03
N ARG A 134 22.50 -5.12 -5.25
CA ARG A 134 21.17 -4.54 -5.52
C ARG A 134 20.61 -5.03 -6.86
N ASP A 135 21.45 -5.18 -7.87
CA ASP A 135 21.07 -5.70 -9.18
C ASP A 135 20.73 -7.19 -9.17
N PHE A 136 21.37 -7.97 -8.31
CA PHE A 136 20.95 -9.35 -8.06
C PHE A 136 19.51 -9.39 -7.54
N TRP A 137 19.16 -8.54 -6.57
CA TRP A 137 17.79 -8.44 -6.05
C TRP A 137 16.81 -7.92 -7.11
N LEU A 138 17.17 -6.85 -7.83
CA LEU A 138 16.35 -6.27 -8.89
C LEU A 138 16.08 -7.30 -9.99
N THR A 139 17.10 -8.02 -10.43
CA THR A 139 16.97 -9.10 -11.41
C THR A 139 16.09 -10.23 -10.86
N GLY A 140 16.27 -10.60 -9.60
CA GLY A 140 15.43 -11.59 -8.91
C GLY A 140 13.95 -11.22 -8.95
N MET A 141 13.61 -9.95 -8.68
CA MET A 141 12.22 -9.46 -8.72
C MET A 141 11.55 -9.65 -10.09
N PHE A 142 12.30 -9.48 -11.17
CA PHE A 142 11.77 -9.63 -12.53
C PHE A 142 12.08 -10.99 -13.17
N SER A 143 12.65 -11.93 -12.43
CA SER A 143 12.91 -13.29 -12.93
C SER A 143 11.69 -14.21 -12.81
N ASP A 144 10.59 -13.68 -12.29
CA ASP A 144 9.34 -14.41 -12.16
C ASP A 144 8.82 -14.92 -13.52
N PRO A 145 8.48 -16.22 -13.64
CA PRO A 145 7.82 -16.75 -14.84
C PRO A 145 6.47 -16.09 -15.14
N LYS A 146 5.80 -15.50 -14.14
CA LYS A 146 4.60 -14.69 -14.29
C LYS A 146 4.99 -13.22 -14.44
N LEU A 147 4.35 -12.56 -15.40
CA LEU A 147 4.60 -11.14 -15.65
C LEU A 147 3.53 -10.30 -14.98
N GLN A 148 3.94 -9.36 -14.14
CA GLN A 148 3.01 -8.38 -13.61
C GLN A 148 2.67 -7.33 -14.66
N VAL A 149 1.36 -7.09 -14.86
CA VAL A 149 0.86 -6.11 -15.84
C VAL A 149 -0.28 -5.30 -15.24
N VAL A 150 -0.46 -4.08 -15.74
CA VAL A 150 -1.70 -3.32 -15.52
C VAL A 150 -2.77 -3.93 -16.41
N THR A 151 -3.89 -4.36 -15.83
CA THR A 151 -5.00 -4.99 -16.58
C THR A 151 -6.20 -4.07 -16.71
N HIS A 152 -6.45 -3.23 -15.71
CA HIS A 152 -7.50 -2.21 -15.75
C HIS A 152 -7.17 -0.99 -14.90
N ILE A 153 -7.75 0.13 -15.32
CA ILE A 153 -7.69 1.42 -14.66
C ILE A 153 -9.14 1.89 -14.52
N THR A 154 -9.62 1.97 -13.29
CA THR A 154 -10.97 2.45 -12.97
C THR A 154 -10.88 3.88 -12.50
N ARG A 155 -11.62 4.79 -13.11
CA ARG A 155 -11.81 6.17 -12.67
C ARG A 155 -13.03 6.25 -11.79
N PHE A 156 -12.93 7.01 -10.70
CA PHE A 156 -14.02 7.33 -9.79
C PHE A 156 -14.27 8.83 -9.79
N GLU A 157 -15.52 9.23 -10.00
CA GLU A 157 -15.97 10.62 -10.02
C GLU A 157 -17.39 10.68 -9.43
N ASN A 158 -17.56 11.46 -8.36
CA ASN A 158 -18.81 11.54 -7.60
C ASN A 158 -19.38 10.15 -7.25
N ARG A 159 -18.50 9.24 -6.81
CA ARG A 159 -18.84 7.84 -6.46
C ARG A 159 -19.40 6.99 -7.61
N ARG A 160 -19.10 7.39 -8.86
CA ARG A 160 -19.38 6.59 -10.06
C ARG A 160 -18.07 6.10 -10.65
N ALA A 161 -18.05 4.82 -11.01
CA ALA A 161 -16.87 4.17 -11.56
C ALA A 161 -17.02 3.95 -13.06
N CYS A 162 -15.98 4.25 -13.82
CA CYS A 162 -15.88 3.86 -15.23
C CYS A 162 -14.47 3.34 -15.54
N GLY A 163 -14.36 2.49 -16.56
CA GLY A 163 -13.09 1.95 -17.03
C GLY A 163 -12.40 2.92 -17.99
N LEU A 164 -11.26 3.48 -17.56
CA LEU A 164 -10.31 4.13 -18.47
C LEU A 164 -9.51 3.12 -19.28
N MET A 165 -9.22 1.98 -18.66
CA MET A 165 -8.62 0.84 -19.33
C MET A 165 -9.29 -0.42 -18.81
N ASN A 166 -9.69 -1.32 -19.70
CA ASN A 166 -10.17 -2.63 -19.30
C ASN A 166 -9.72 -3.73 -20.27
N GLY A 167 -8.85 -4.62 -19.80
CA GLY A 167 -8.35 -5.77 -20.56
C GLY A 167 -9.36 -6.91 -20.76
N TYR A 168 -10.56 -6.84 -20.19
CA TYR A 168 -11.56 -7.93 -20.16
C TYR A 168 -12.77 -7.67 -21.10
N GLN A 169 -12.50 -7.46 -22.38
CA GLN A 169 -13.50 -6.99 -23.36
C GLN A 169 -14.80 -7.82 -23.43
N ALA A 170 -14.70 -9.15 -23.33
CA ALA A 170 -15.84 -10.05 -23.53
C ALA A 170 -16.74 -10.24 -22.28
N ALA A 171 -16.32 -9.74 -21.11
CA ALA A 171 -16.97 -10.05 -19.83
C ALA A 171 -17.17 -8.82 -18.92
N SER A 172 -16.95 -7.61 -19.44
CA SER A 172 -16.96 -6.38 -18.64
C SER A 172 -18.35 -5.75 -18.57
N ALA A 173 -19.02 -5.85 -17.41
CA ALA A 173 -20.15 -4.98 -17.07
C ALA A 173 -19.71 -3.57 -16.61
N MET A 174 -18.39 -3.31 -16.51
CA MET A 174 -17.85 -1.98 -16.18
C MET A 174 -18.05 -1.02 -17.37
N PRO A 175 -18.78 0.10 -17.19
CA PRO A 175 -18.97 1.10 -18.26
C PRO A 175 -17.63 1.75 -18.61
N ALA A 176 -17.41 2.04 -19.89
CA ALA A 176 -16.23 2.78 -20.33
C ALA A 176 -16.37 4.28 -19.99
N CYS A 177 -15.27 4.93 -19.63
CA CYS A 177 -15.24 6.39 -19.59
C CYS A 177 -15.24 6.97 -21.02
N ASP A 178 -15.59 8.25 -21.20
CA ASP A 178 -15.65 8.91 -22.53
C ASP A 178 -14.33 8.80 -23.33
N ASN A 179 -13.20 8.77 -22.62
CA ASN A 179 -11.84 8.64 -23.16
C ASN A 179 -11.20 7.27 -22.85
N GLY A 180 -12.01 6.30 -22.41
CA GLY A 180 -11.56 4.97 -22.05
C GLY A 180 -11.06 4.17 -23.25
N ARG A 181 -10.14 3.23 -23.01
CA ARG A 181 -9.58 2.34 -24.02
C ARG A 181 -9.74 0.88 -23.60
N ALA A 182 -10.26 0.07 -24.51
CA ALA A 182 -10.20 -1.38 -24.41
C ALA A 182 -8.98 -1.88 -25.21
N PRO A 183 -7.84 -2.20 -24.57
CA PRO A 183 -6.71 -2.77 -25.30
C PRO A 183 -7.10 -4.12 -25.91
N LYS A 184 -6.64 -4.41 -27.13
CA LYS A 184 -6.94 -5.67 -27.83
C LYS A 184 -6.47 -6.89 -27.03
N ASN A 185 -5.34 -6.75 -26.34
CA ASN A 185 -4.72 -7.82 -25.58
C ASN A 185 -4.32 -7.32 -24.18
N ARG A 186 -4.34 -8.23 -23.20
CA ARG A 186 -3.74 -8.01 -21.87
C ARG A 186 -2.24 -8.27 -21.95
N SER A 187 -1.45 -7.22 -22.18
CA SER A 187 0.01 -7.32 -22.25
C SER A 187 0.68 -6.22 -21.42
N PHE A 188 1.96 -6.45 -21.07
CA PHE A 188 2.76 -5.44 -20.38
C PHE A 188 2.76 -4.11 -21.11
N LYS A 189 3.05 -4.14 -22.42
CA LYS A 189 3.05 -2.94 -23.26
C LYS A 189 1.69 -2.23 -23.24
N SER A 190 0.59 -2.97 -23.35
CA SER A 190 -0.75 -2.36 -23.33
C SER A 190 -1.05 -1.64 -22.01
N GLY A 191 -0.59 -2.20 -20.88
CA GLY A 191 -0.71 -1.59 -19.57
C GLY A 191 0.12 -0.31 -19.46
N ILE A 192 1.40 -0.37 -19.83
CA ILE A 192 2.29 0.80 -19.82
C ILE A 192 1.79 1.89 -20.75
N ASP A 193 1.42 1.55 -21.99
CA ASP A 193 0.85 2.49 -22.97
C ASP A 193 -0.44 3.13 -22.44
N SER A 194 -1.26 2.40 -21.68
CA SER A 194 -2.50 2.94 -21.11
C SER A 194 -2.23 3.85 -19.91
N MET A 195 -1.19 3.60 -19.11
CA MET A 195 -0.78 4.52 -18.04
C MET A 195 -0.34 5.88 -18.60
N PHE A 196 0.55 5.90 -19.59
CA PHE A 196 1.04 7.14 -20.19
C PHE A 196 0.07 7.77 -21.19
N GLY A 197 -0.66 6.95 -21.94
CA GLY A 197 -1.60 7.41 -22.95
C GLY A 197 -2.91 7.86 -22.34
N VAL A 198 -3.59 7.00 -21.59
CA VAL A 198 -4.97 7.27 -21.15
C VAL A 198 -4.99 7.90 -19.76
N PHE A 199 -4.40 7.22 -18.77
CA PHE A 199 -4.45 7.66 -17.38
C PHE A 199 -3.78 9.01 -17.16
N GLN A 200 -2.55 9.22 -17.65
CA GLN A 200 -1.85 10.49 -17.49
C GLN A 200 -2.64 11.68 -18.06
N ARG A 201 -3.27 11.52 -19.25
CA ARG A 201 -4.07 12.59 -19.85
C ARG A 201 -5.34 12.88 -19.07
N ASP A 202 -6.06 11.84 -18.64
CA ASP A 202 -7.27 11.99 -17.82
C ASP A 202 -6.94 12.63 -16.46
N LEU A 203 -5.85 12.19 -15.82
CA LEU A 203 -5.37 12.78 -14.57
C LEU A 203 -5.02 14.27 -14.73
N ALA A 204 -4.35 14.64 -15.83
CA ALA A 204 -4.03 16.04 -16.12
C ALA A 204 -5.29 16.92 -16.24
N ALA A 205 -6.31 16.44 -16.98
CA ALA A 205 -7.57 17.15 -17.13
C ALA A 205 -8.28 17.33 -15.78
N ARG A 206 -8.38 16.25 -14.98
CA ARG A 206 -9.03 16.31 -13.67
C ARG A 206 -8.29 17.19 -12.68
N LEU A 207 -6.97 17.14 -12.60
CA LEU A 207 -6.23 18.03 -11.70
C LEU A 207 -6.38 19.51 -12.08
N LYS A 208 -6.55 19.79 -13.38
CA LYS A 208 -6.81 21.15 -13.89
C LYS A 208 -8.22 21.64 -13.55
N GLU A 209 -9.24 20.80 -13.72
CA GLU A 209 -10.65 21.19 -13.62
C GLU A 209 -11.26 20.98 -12.23
N GLY A 210 -10.78 19.98 -11.49
CA GLY A 210 -11.32 19.57 -10.20
C GLY A 210 -10.84 20.42 -9.04
N ASN A 211 -11.66 20.56 -8.01
CA ASN A 211 -11.32 21.31 -6.80
C ASN A 211 -10.59 20.42 -5.78
N PHE A 212 -9.50 19.78 -6.20
CA PHE A 212 -8.69 18.94 -5.32
C PHE A 212 -7.75 19.78 -4.44
N THR A 213 -7.51 19.26 -3.24
CA THR A 213 -6.57 19.84 -2.26
C THR A 213 -5.27 19.07 -2.19
N HIS A 214 -5.33 17.74 -2.36
CA HIS A 214 -4.20 16.83 -2.22
C HIS A 214 -4.30 15.71 -3.27
N ILE A 215 -3.17 15.12 -3.62
CA ILE A 215 -3.09 13.86 -4.36
C ILE A 215 -2.64 12.78 -3.38
N VAL A 216 -3.42 11.71 -3.23
CA VAL A 216 -3.08 10.60 -2.33
C VAL A 216 -2.73 9.36 -3.15
N PHE A 217 -1.46 8.99 -3.21
CA PHE A 217 -1.01 7.74 -3.80
C PHE A 217 -1.02 6.63 -2.74
N ALA A 218 -1.90 5.64 -2.89
CA ALA A 218 -2.18 4.67 -1.84
C ALA A 218 -2.02 3.21 -2.30
N SER A 219 -1.50 2.36 -1.41
CA SER A 219 -1.51 0.90 -1.61
C SER A 219 -1.84 0.15 -0.32
N MET A 220 -2.69 -0.87 -0.43
CA MET A 220 -3.10 -1.70 0.72
C MET A 220 -2.37 -3.04 0.76
N GLY A 221 -2.50 -3.66 1.93
CA GLY A 221 -1.81 -4.87 2.34
C GLY A 221 -2.28 -6.18 1.72
N TRP A 222 -1.77 -7.23 2.33
CA TRP A 222 -1.80 -8.63 1.93
C TRP A 222 -3.16 -9.14 1.42
N ASN A 223 -3.17 -9.70 0.20
CA ASN A 223 -4.27 -10.49 -0.37
C ASN A 223 -5.64 -9.80 -0.38
N ASN A 224 -5.68 -8.49 -0.15
CA ASN A 224 -6.91 -7.73 -0.24
C ASN A 224 -7.45 -7.88 -1.66
N ASP A 225 -8.65 -8.44 -1.77
CA ASP A 225 -9.39 -8.31 -3.00
C ASP A 225 -9.59 -6.80 -3.31
N GLN A 226 -10.00 -6.50 -4.54
CA GLN A 226 -10.14 -5.10 -4.97
C GLN A 226 -11.20 -4.35 -4.16
N ARG A 227 -12.25 -5.03 -3.68
CA ARG A 227 -13.31 -4.45 -2.85
C ARG A 227 -12.76 -3.99 -1.51
N VAL A 228 -12.06 -4.88 -0.81
CA VAL A 228 -11.46 -4.58 0.49
C VAL A 228 -10.51 -3.41 0.35
N SER A 229 -9.68 -3.40 -0.70
CA SER A 229 -8.76 -2.28 -0.95
C SER A 229 -9.51 -0.95 -1.16
N VAL A 230 -10.54 -0.93 -2.01
CA VAL A 230 -11.36 0.27 -2.27
C VAL A 230 -12.07 0.75 -1.00
N CYS A 231 -12.68 -0.17 -0.26
CA CYS A 231 -13.33 0.14 1.01
C CYS A 231 -12.36 0.78 2.00
N ARG A 232 -11.15 0.22 2.14
CA ARG A 232 -10.11 0.76 3.04
C ARG A 232 -9.61 2.13 2.59
N TYR A 233 -9.35 2.33 1.29
CA TYR A 233 -9.01 3.65 0.77
C TYR A 233 -10.08 4.68 1.12
N ARG A 234 -11.34 4.37 0.81
CA ARG A 234 -12.49 5.24 1.10
C ARG A 234 -12.58 5.54 2.60
N GLN A 235 -12.53 4.52 3.44
CA GLN A 235 -12.70 4.65 4.89
C GLN A 235 -11.59 5.53 5.49
N ILE A 236 -10.33 5.31 5.11
CA ILE A 236 -9.20 6.13 5.59
C ILE A 236 -9.39 7.59 5.17
N MET A 237 -9.78 7.85 3.91
CA MET A 237 -10.02 9.23 3.45
C MET A 237 -11.18 9.88 4.19
N GLN A 238 -12.24 9.13 4.51
CA GLN A 238 -13.39 9.63 5.27
C GLN A 238 -13.00 10.02 6.70
N VAL A 239 -12.37 9.12 7.46
CA VAL A 239 -11.98 9.42 8.85
C VAL A 239 -10.91 10.53 8.92
N THR A 240 -10.01 10.60 7.93
CA THR A 240 -9.03 11.68 7.81
C THR A 240 -9.71 13.00 7.47
N GLY A 241 -10.63 13.00 6.50
CA GLY A 241 -11.39 14.19 6.09
C GLY A 241 -12.23 14.77 7.22
N HIS A 242 -12.87 13.92 8.02
CA HIS A 242 -13.59 14.37 9.21
C HIS A 242 -12.67 15.05 10.22
N ALA A 243 -11.48 14.50 10.47
CA ALA A 243 -10.51 15.10 11.38
C ALA A 243 -9.94 16.43 10.84
N MET A 244 -9.64 16.50 9.54
CA MET A 244 -9.22 17.74 8.86
C MET A 244 -10.30 18.83 8.97
N GLN A 245 -11.56 18.47 8.71
CA GLN A 245 -12.70 19.40 8.81
C GLN A 245 -12.91 19.90 10.24
N ALA A 246 -12.76 19.03 11.25
CA ALA A 246 -12.82 19.43 12.66
C ALA A 246 -11.69 20.42 13.02
N GLY A 247 -10.54 20.34 12.34
CA GLY A 247 -9.45 21.31 12.41
C GLY A 247 -9.66 22.58 11.57
N GLY A 248 -10.79 22.72 10.86
CA GLY A 248 -11.08 23.86 9.99
C GLY A 248 -10.36 23.81 8.64
N GLU A 249 -9.77 22.68 8.27
CA GLU A 249 -8.99 22.52 7.04
C GLU A 249 -9.79 21.76 5.96
N ALA A 250 -9.60 22.17 4.71
CA ALA A 250 -10.21 21.50 3.57
C ALA A 250 -9.43 20.23 3.21
N PHE A 251 -10.14 19.10 3.12
CA PHE A 251 -9.58 17.85 2.63
C PHE A 251 -10.49 17.23 1.56
N ARG A 252 -10.12 17.46 0.31
CA ARG A 252 -10.73 16.90 -0.90
C ARG A 252 -9.63 16.20 -1.72
N PRO A 253 -9.24 14.97 -1.34
CA PRO A 253 -8.14 14.28 -1.99
C PRO A 253 -8.60 13.69 -3.34
N LEU A 254 -7.72 13.73 -4.34
CA LEU A 254 -7.78 12.81 -5.47
C LEU A 254 -6.96 11.57 -5.12
N VAL A 255 -7.61 10.41 -5.00
CA VAL A 255 -6.94 9.16 -4.61
C VAL A 255 -6.44 8.41 -5.85
N ILE A 256 -5.19 7.95 -5.85
CA ILE A 256 -4.64 7.01 -6.82
C ILE A 256 -4.30 5.74 -6.06
N GLY A 257 -5.26 4.81 -6.01
CA GLY A 257 -5.14 3.53 -5.32
C GLY A 257 -4.54 2.46 -6.21
N MET A 258 -3.67 1.62 -5.64
CA MET A 258 -3.06 0.49 -6.33
C MET A 258 -3.63 -0.81 -5.79
N THR A 259 -4.13 -1.69 -6.66
CA THR A 259 -4.44 -3.08 -6.29
C THR A 259 -3.51 -4.01 -7.01
N TRP A 260 -3.09 -5.08 -6.36
CA TRP A 260 -2.11 -6.01 -6.92
C TRP A 260 -2.40 -7.43 -6.43
N SER A 261 -2.50 -8.37 -7.39
CA SER A 261 -2.68 -9.78 -7.06
C SER A 261 -1.37 -10.35 -6.50
N SER A 262 -1.47 -11.07 -5.39
CA SER A 262 -0.32 -11.74 -4.77
C SER A 262 -0.59 -13.22 -4.51
N SER A 263 -1.72 -13.75 -5.02
CA SER A 263 -2.10 -15.15 -4.91
C SER A 263 -1.38 -15.98 -5.97
N TRP A 264 -0.59 -16.95 -5.52
CA TRP A 264 0.21 -17.78 -6.42
C TRP A 264 -0.47 -19.07 -6.88
N ASN A 265 -1.57 -19.49 -6.24
CA ASN A 265 -2.54 -20.49 -6.71
C ASN A 265 -3.76 -20.51 -5.78
N ALA A 266 -4.90 -20.98 -6.32
CA ALA A 266 -6.08 -21.37 -5.59
C ALA A 266 -5.75 -22.50 -4.59
N ALA A 267 -6.31 -22.39 -3.38
CA ALA A 267 -6.48 -23.42 -2.35
C ALA A 267 -5.73 -24.77 -2.58
N SER A 268 -4.51 -24.90 -2.03
CA SER A 268 -3.98 -26.25 -1.76
C SER A 268 -4.88 -26.89 -0.70
N THR A 269 -5.53 -28.03 -0.95
CA THR A 269 -6.50 -28.64 -0.04
C THR A 269 -5.88 -29.35 1.18
N SER A 270 -4.57 -29.27 1.39
CA SER A 270 -3.88 -29.97 2.49
C SER A 270 -3.35 -28.99 3.54
N ALA A 271 -3.53 -29.27 4.83
CA ALA A 271 -3.07 -28.42 5.93
C ALA A 271 -1.53 -28.19 5.93
N VAL A 272 -0.75 -29.22 5.55
CA VAL A 272 0.72 -29.11 5.39
C VAL A 272 1.08 -28.28 4.15
N GLY A 273 0.34 -28.44 3.05
CA GLY A 273 0.46 -27.60 1.85
C GLY A 273 0.07 -26.14 2.11
N HIS A 274 -0.90 -25.88 2.98
CA HIS A 274 -1.25 -24.56 3.46
C HIS A 274 -0.11 -23.93 4.28
N ALA A 275 0.44 -24.62 5.29
CA ALA A 275 1.50 -24.06 6.14
C ALA A 275 2.83 -23.80 5.39
N ALA A 276 3.29 -24.76 4.58
CA ALA A 276 4.46 -24.57 3.71
C ALA A 276 4.19 -23.53 2.61
N GLY A 277 2.97 -23.53 2.07
CA GLY A 277 2.47 -22.54 1.13
C GLY A 277 2.43 -21.13 1.72
N HIS A 278 2.10 -20.96 3.01
CA HIS A 278 2.07 -19.66 3.66
C HIS A 278 3.46 -19.02 3.74
N ILE A 279 4.50 -19.78 4.12
CA ILE A 279 5.89 -19.27 4.21
C ILE A 279 6.45 -18.94 2.83
N GLY A 280 6.33 -19.86 1.86
CA GLY A 280 6.74 -19.63 0.49
C GLY A 280 5.96 -18.47 -0.16
N SER A 281 4.67 -18.35 0.17
CA SER A 281 3.83 -17.26 -0.30
C SER A 281 4.29 -15.91 0.23
N VAL A 282 4.71 -15.76 1.49
CA VAL A 282 5.11 -14.43 2.00
C VAL A 282 6.39 -13.93 1.33
N LEU A 283 7.38 -14.79 1.08
CA LEU A 283 8.60 -14.40 0.35
C LEU A 283 8.29 -13.97 -1.08
N ASN A 284 7.44 -14.74 -1.77
CA ASN A 284 7.02 -14.40 -3.12
C ASN A 284 6.25 -13.07 -3.16
N LYS A 285 5.35 -12.87 -2.20
CA LYS A 285 4.55 -11.64 -2.05
C LYS A 285 5.40 -10.42 -1.73
N ALA A 286 6.45 -10.58 -0.93
CA ALA A 286 7.40 -9.53 -0.63
C ALA A 286 8.13 -9.07 -1.90
N THR A 287 8.49 -10.03 -2.77
CA THR A 287 9.07 -9.78 -4.08
C THR A 287 8.07 -9.14 -5.04
N ASP A 288 6.82 -9.64 -5.11
CA ASP A 288 5.75 -9.07 -5.94
C ASP A 288 5.49 -7.59 -5.58
N SER A 289 5.39 -7.29 -4.28
CA SER A 289 5.24 -5.93 -3.79
C SER A 289 6.41 -5.04 -4.19
N ASP A 290 7.64 -5.57 -4.14
CA ASP A 290 8.83 -4.83 -4.56
C ASP A 290 8.89 -4.60 -6.07
N GLU A 291 8.56 -5.62 -6.88
CA GLU A 291 8.46 -5.56 -8.35
C GLU A 291 7.41 -4.53 -8.78
N ALA A 292 6.23 -4.61 -8.17
CA ALA A 292 5.12 -3.72 -8.41
C ALA A 292 5.45 -2.26 -8.04
N GLY A 293 6.10 -2.06 -6.89
CA GLY A 293 6.50 -0.74 -6.41
C GLY A 293 7.61 -0.11 -7.24
N VAL A 294 8.68 -0.87 -7.53
CA VAL A 294 9.86 -0.36 -8.26
C VAL A 294 9.55 0.04 -9.70
N LEU A 295 8.57 -0.62 -10.33
CA LEU A 295 8.15 -0.33 -11.70
C LEU A 295 6.88 0.52 -11.75
N HIS A 296 5.72 -0.07 -11.46
CA HIS A 296 4.43 0.58 -11.71
C HIS A 296 4.19 1.75 -10.75
N GLY A 297 4.41 1.52 -9.45
CA GLY A 297 4.26 2.57 -8.45
C GLY A 297 5.22 3.73 -8.68
N ASN A 298 6.49 3.42 -8.99
CA ASN A 298 7.52 4.40 -9.28
C ASN A 298 7.19 5.27 -10.51
N LEU A 299 6.72 4.66 -11.61
CA LEU A 299 6.27 5.40 -12.79
C LEU A 299 5.13 6.38 -12.46
N ILE A 300 4.15 5.94 -11.68
CA ILE A 300 3.01 6.78 -11.30
C ILE A 300 3.46 7.92 -10.40
N LEU A 301 4.18 7.60 -9.32
CA LEU A 301 4.57 8.54 -8.28
C LEU A 301 5.64 9.54 -8.74
N ASN A 302 6.66 9.06 -9.45
CA ASN A 302 7.84 9.85 -9.77
C ASN A 302 7.89 10.35 -11.21
N ARG A 303 6.94 9.99 -12.08
CA ARG A 303 6.81 10.62 -13.41
C ARG A 303 5.43 11.17 -13.68
N ILE A 304 4.40 10.32 -13.59
CA ILE A 304 3.06 10.69 -14.07
C ILE A 304 2.48 11.81 -13.22
N ILE A 305 2.34 11.60 -11.90
CA ILE A 305 1.80 12.61 -10.97
C ILE A 305 2.52 13.95 -11.10
N PRO A 306 3.86 14.04 -10.94
CA PRO A 306 4.54 15.33 -11.01
C PRO A 306 4.50 15.98 -12.40
N ALA A 307 4.43 15.21 -13.49
CA ALA A 307 4.32 15.76 -14.85
C ALA A 307 2.98 16.46 -15.11
N VAL A 308 1.91 16.08 -14.38
CA VAL A 308 0.56 16.60 -14.62
C VAL A 308 0.02 17.45 -13.47
N ASN A 309 0.71 17.47 -12.33
CA ASN A 309 0.35 18.29 -11.17
C ASN A 309 0.82 19.74 -11.33
N ALA A 310 0.36 20.41 -12.39
CA ALA A 310 0.73 21.80 -12.69
C ALA A 310 0.32 22.81 -11.60
N ARG A 311 -0.65 22.45 -10.76
CA ARG A 311 -1.12 23.26 -9.62
C ARG A 311 -0.25 23.09 -8.37
N GLY A 312 0.73 22.18 -8.38
CA GLY A 312 1.57 21.92 -7.22
C GLY A 312 0.77 21.45 -6.00
N LEU A 313 -0.29 20.65 -6.20
CA LEU A 313 -1.03 20.08 -5.08
C LEU A 313 -0.10 19.19 -4.25
N PRO A 314 -0.16 19.26 -2.91
CA PRO A 314 0.62 18.37 -2.06
C PRO A 314 0.33 16.89 -2.37
N VAL A 315 1.39 16.09 -2.42
CA VAL A 315 1.35 14.66 -2.71
C VAL A 315 1.62 13.88 -1.43
N VAL A 316 0.66 13.05 -1.04
CA VAL A 316 0.74 12.16 0.12
C VAL A 316 0.86 10.72 -0.37
N VAL A 317 1.92 10.03 0.06
CA VAL A 317 2.12 8.60 -0.16
C VAL A 317 1.61 7.86 1.08
N LEU A 318 0.70 6.92 0.88
CA LEU A 318 0.13 6.11 1.95
C LEU A 318 0.29 4.63 1.63
N GLY A 319 0.77 3.85 2.58
CA GLY A 319 0.76 2.40 2.43
C GLY A 319 0.51 1.69 3.73
N HIS A 320 -0.22 0.58 3.68
CA HIS A 320 -0.45 -0.29 4.85
C HIS A 320 0.16 -1.67 4.62
N SER A 321 0.82 -2.25 5.63
CA SER A 321 1.31 -3.63 5.56
C SER A 321 2.22 -3.86 4.34
N MET A 322 1.93 -4.85 3.48
CA MET A 322 2.65 -5.03 2.20
C MET A 322 2.42 -3.88 1.20
N GLY A 323 1.30 -3.17 1.28
CA GLY A 323 1.10 -1.94 0.52
C GLY A 323 2.07 -0.83 0.92
N ALA A 324 2.54 -0.82 2.18
CA ALA A 324 3.62 0.07 2.61
C ALA A 324 4.99 -0.32 2.03
N ARG A 325 5.23 -1.62 1.81
CA ARG A 325 6.41 -2.10 1.09
C ARG A 325 6.39 -1.66 -0.38
N PHE A 326 5.24 -1.82 -1.04
CA PHE A 326 4.98 -1.34 -2.40
C PHE A 326 5.20 0.18 -2.49
N ALA A 327 4.54 0.95 -1.62
CA ALA A 327 4.58 2.42 -1.64
C ALA A 327 5.98 2.94 -1.30
N GLY A 328 6.67 2.31 -0.35
CA GLY A 328 8.07 2.59 -0.07
C GLY A 328 8.96 2.30 -1.28
N ARG A 329 8.76 1.17 -1.98
CA ARG A 329 9.55 0.90 -3.19
C ARG A 329 9.25 1.89 -4.31
N ALA A 330 8.02 2.33 -4.48
CA ALA A 330 7.71 3.40 -5.41
C ALA A 330 8.48 4.68 -5.06
N LEU A 331 8.44 5.11 -3.79
CA LEU A 331 9.06 6.35 -3.32
C LEU A 331 10.58 6.36 -3.47
N PHE A 332 11.27 5.32 -2.98
CA PHE A 332 12.74 5.29 -2.90
C PHE A 332 13.44 4.79 -4.16
N SER A 333 12.71 4.36 -5.21
CA SER A 333 13.30 3.85 -6.46
C SER A 333 13.37 4.89 -7.57
N ARG A 334 13.17 6.16 -7.24
CA ARG A 334 13.04 7.29 -8.16
C ARG A 334 14.14 7.32 -9.25
N GLU A 335 15.40 7.13 -8.86
CA GLU A 335 16.57 7.16 -9.75
C GLU A 335 16.69 5.95 -10.68
N LEU A 336 15.96 4.86 -10.42
CA LEU A 336 15.99 3.70 -11.31
C LEU A 336 15.26 3.94 -12.63
N LEU A 337 14.51 5.02 -12.78
CA LEU A 337 13.81 5.32 -14.03
C LEU A 337 14.79 5.82 -15.09
N LYS A 338 14.83 5.16 -16.26
CA LYS A 338 15.75 5.51 -17.36
C LYS A 338 15.59 6.92 -17.89
N GLN A 339 14.35 7.38 -17.92
CA GLN A 339 14.04 8.74 -18.34
C GLN A 339 14.20 9.76 -17.19
N GLY A 340 14.79 9.34 -16.07
CA GLY A 340 14.85 10.07 -14.81
C GLY A 340 13.49 10.14 -14.11
N PRO A 341 13.42 10.80 -12.95
CA PRO A 341 12.15 11.22 -12.40
C PRO A 341 11.73 12.62 -12.90
N VAL A 342 10.50 13.03 -12.62
CA VAL A 342 9.96 14.36 -13.00
C VAL A 342 9.56 15.12 -11.74
N GLY A 343 9.82 16.43 -11.70
CA GLY A 343 9.36 17.32 -10.62
C GLY A 343 9.98 17.01 -9.25
N PRO A 344 9.33 17.41 -8.15
CA PRO A 344 9.74 17.03 -6.79
C PRO A 344 9.31 15.60 -6.42
N ALA A 345 9.82 15.10 -5.29
CA ALA A 345 9.27 13.93 -4.62
C ALA A 345 7.95 14.28 -3.89
N ALA A 346 7.30 13.28 -3.29
CA ALA A 346 6.12 13.51 -2.46
C ALA A 346 6.43 14.36 -1.21
N ASP A 347 5.45 15.10 -0.70
CA ASP A 347 5.62 15.95 0.48
C ASP A 347 5.61 15.12 1.78
N LEU A 348 4.73 14.12 1.84
CA LEU A 348 4.54 13.26 3.00
C LEU A 348 4.43 11.80 2.56
N ALA A 349 5.11 10.90 3.27
CA ALA A 349 4.95 9.46 3.14
C ALA A 349 4.62 8.85 4.50
N VAL A 350 3.46 8.18 4.60
CA VAL A 350 3.01 7.49 5.80
C VAL A 350 2.89 5.99 5.54
N PHE A 351 3.72 5.21 6.23
CA PHE A 351 3.73 3.76 6.17
C PHE A 351 3.09 3.19 7.43
N LEU A 352 1.85 2.76 7.30
CA LEU A 352 1.04 2.19 8.37
C LEU A 352 1.40 0.73 8.58
N GLN A 353 1.96 0.40 9.75
CA GLN A 353 2.31 -0.97 10.16
C GLN A 353 2.98 -1.79 9.04
N PRO A 354 4.10 -1.31 8.47
CA PRO A 354 4.65 -1.87 7.25
C PRO A 354 5.15 -3.32 7.41
N ALA A 355 4.93 -4.11 6.37
CA ALA A 355 5.49 -5.46 6.21
C ALA A 355 6.87 -5.42 5.51
N HIS A 356 7.74 -4.54 6.00
CA HIS A 356 9.12 -4.41 5.53
C HIS A 356 10.07 -4.10 6.69
N SER A 357 11.35 -4.45 6.55
CA SER A 357 12.34 -4.34 7.62
C SER A 357 12.92 -2.95 7.84
N ALA A 358 13.38 -2.71 9.08
CA ALA A 358 14.28 -1.59 9.41
C ALA A 358 15.58 -1.61 8.59
N TYR A 359 16.11 -2.81 8.29
CA TYR A 359 17.36 -2.95 7.53
C TYR A 359 17.28 -2.37 6.11
N ARG A 360 16.07 -2.16 5.57
CA ARG A 360 15.90 -1.59 4.24
C ARG A 360 16.34 -0.12 4.16
N TYR A 361 16.46 0.56 5.30
CA TYR A 361 16.97 1.93 5.44
C TYR A 361 18.45 2.00 5.83
N GLY A 362 19.06 0.86 6.16
CA GLY A 362 20.39 0.79 6.77
C GLY A 362 21.54 1.26 5.88
N GLY A 363 21.37 1.16 4.56
CA GLY A 363 22.44 1.38 3.59
C GLY A 363 23.67 0.53 3.92
N ASP A 364 24.83 1.16 3.87
CA ASP A 364 26.11 0.58 4.26
C ASP A 364 26.49 0.78 5.73
N THR A 365 25.58 1.31 6.54
CA THR A 365 25.83 1.55 7.96
C THR A 365 26.17 0.23 8.68
N PRO A 366 27.34 0.10 9.33
CA PRO A 366 27.72 -1.11 10.06
C PRO A 366 26.66 -1.49 11.11
N GLY A 367 26.22 -2.76 11.09
CA GLY A 367 25.17 -3.25 12.00
C GLY A 367 23.73 -2.95 11.57
N ALA A 368 23.52 -2.20 10.49
CA ALA A 368 22.21 -1.93 9.90
C ALA A 368 21.96 -2.70 8.59
N ARG A 369 22.83 -3.64 8.22
CA ARG A 369 22.65 -4.52 7.05
C ARG A 369 21.73 -5.71 7.35
N GLY A 370 20.92 -6.12 6.37
CA GLY A 370 20.02 -7.27 6.50
C GLY A 370 19.68 -7.95 5.18
N ASN A 371 18.95 -9.06 5.26
CA ASN A 371 18.66 -9.95 4.11
C ASN A 371 17.74 -9.34 3.05
N GLU A 372 17.05 -8.24 3.35
CA GLU A 372 16.14 -7.57 2.39
C GLU A 372 16.84 -6.49 1.56
N GLY A 373 18.17 -6.39 1.66
CA GLY A 373 18.95 -5.27 1.11
C GLY A 373 18.62 -3.96 1.80
N HIS A 374 19.00 -2.85 1.15
CA HIS A 374 18.74 -1.49 1.64
C HIS A 374 18.07 -0.59 0.57
N PRO A 375 16.95 -1.01 -0.05
CA PRO A 375 16.31 -0.26 -1.14
C PRO A 375 15.74 1.12 -0.74
N TYR A 376 15.79 1.49 0.54
CA TYR A 376 15.25 2.74 1.10
C TYR A 376 16.34 3.61 1.73
N ASP A 377 17.61 3.35 1.46
CA ASP A 377 18.73 4.11 2.01
C ASP A 377 18.86 5.52 1.43
N SER A 378 18.27 5.77 0.26
CA SER A 378 18.10 7.08 -0.37
C SER A 378 17.12 8.01 0.37
N TYR A 379 16.63 7.64 1.56
CA TYR A 379 15.75 8.51 2.35
C TYR A 379 16.37 9.89 2.67
N LYS A 380 17.70 9.96 2.71
CA LYS A 380 18.43 11.22 2.92
C LYS A 380 18.32 12.17 1.72
N ASP A 381 18.13 11.61 0.52
CA ASP A 381 18.00 12.36 -0.73
C ASP A 381 16.59 12.95 -0.89
N LEU A 382 15.63 12.48 -0.09
CA LEU A 382 14.26 12.95 -0.04
C LEU A 382 14.07 14.04 1.02
N ALA A 383 14.94 15.05 1.05
CA ALA A 383 14.94 16.08 2.10
C ALA A 383 13.62 16.88 2.23
N ALA A 384 12.85 16.95 1.14
CA ALA A 384 11.53 17.58 1.11
C ALA A 384 10.39 16.65 1.60
N THR A 385 10.60 15.33 1.59
CA THR A 385 9.60 14.34 2.00
C THR A 385 9.70 14.05 3.49
N GLN A 386 8.63 14.28 4.25
CA GLN A 386 8.54 13.72 5.59
C GLN A 386 8.16 12.24 5.51
N VAL A 387 9.01 11.35 5.99
CA VAL A 387 8.70 9.91 6.07
C VAL A 387 8.30 9.57 7.50
N VAL A 388 7.10 9.01 7.67
CA VAL A 388 6.55 8.56 8.95
C VAL A 388 6.13 7.11 8.84
N VAL A 389 6.53 6.29 9.81
CA VAL A 389 6.24 4.88 9.89
C VAL A 389 5.54 4.61 11.21
N THR A 390 4.41 3.92 11.19
CA THR A 390 3.78 3.46 12.44
C THR A 390 4.17 2.03 12.76
N THR A 391 4.36 1.78 14.06
CA THR A 391 4.54 0.44 14.64
C THR A 391 3.55 0.26 15.78
N SER A 392 3.18 -0.98 16.06
CA SER A 392 2.46 -1.33 17.28
C SER A 392 3.11 -2.53 17.95
N LEU A 393 3.38 -2.42 19.26
CA LEU A 393 3.96 -3.53 20.03
C LEU A 393 2.99 -4.71 20.23
N CYS A 394 1.74 -4.55 19.79
CA CYS A 394 0.67 -5.53 19.83
C CYS A 394 0.17 -5.92 18.45
N ASP A 395 0.82 -5.45 17.38
CA ASP A 395 0.61 -6.02 16.07
C ASP A 395 1.31 -7.39 16.01
N PHE A 396 0.49 -8.43 16.00
CA PHE A 396 0.90 -9.82 15.88
C PHE A 396 0.55 -10.42 14.52
N ALA A 397 0.17 -9.62 13.51
CA ALA A 397 -0.32 -10.13 12.23
C ALA A 397 0.74 -10.88 11.40
N ASN A 398 2.02 -10.77 11.76
CA ASN A 398 3.08 -11.48 11.06
C ASN A 398 4.04 -12.24 12.00
N PRO A 399 3.54 -13.25 12.73
CA PRO A 399 4.39 -14.04 13.61
C PRO A 399 5.34 -14.94 12.79
N PHE A 400 5.05 -15.15 11.51
CA PHE A 400 5.77 -16.06 10.62
C PHE A 400 6.91 -15.42 9.81
N ALA A 401 7.04 -14.09 9.79
CA ALA A 401 8.19 -13.40 9.18
C ALA A 401 9.47 -13.51 10.03
N LEU A 402 9.87 -14.74 10.36
CA LEU A 402 11.08 -15.03 11.14
C LEU A 402 12.36 -14.53 10.45
N TRP A 403 12.34 -14.42 9.11
CA TRP A 403 13.48 -13.98 8.30
C TRP A 403 13.75 -12.46 8.36
N SER A 404 12.80 -11.64 8.85
CA SER A 404 12.97 -10.18 8.82
C SER A 404 12.23 -9.44 9.94
N PRO A 405 12.87 -8.45 10.61
CA PRO A 405 12.23 -7.65 11.64
C PRO A 405 11.35 -6.55 11.04
N TYR A 406 10.10 -6.87 10.71
CA TYR A 406 9.17 -5.90 10.13
C TYR A 406 8.86 -4.75 11.08
N LEU A 407 8.94 -3.53 10.53
CA LEU A 407 8.75 -2.28 11.25
C LEU A 407 7.34 -2.13 11.83
N GLY A 408 6.33 -2.76 11.25
CA GLY A 408 4.96 -2.69 11.78
C GLY A 408 4.76 -3.30 13.17
N GLY A 409 5.67 -4.16 13.63
CA GLY A 409 5.56 -4.85 14.91
C GLY A 409 6.74 -4.67 15.86
N ARG A 410 6.59 -5.25 17.06
CA ARG A 410 7.56 -5.20 18.18
C ARG A 410 9.01 -5.51 17.78
N ARG A 411 9.23 -6.47 16.88
CA ARG A 411 10.59 -6.87 16.48
C ARG A 411 11.29 -5.77 15.68
N GLY A 412 10.60 -5.14 14.74
CA GLY A 412 11.12 -3.99 13.98
C GLY A 412 11.45 -2.81 14.89
N TRP A 413 10.54 -2.49 15.82
CA TRP A 413 10.79 -1.46 16.84
C TRP A 413 12.09 -1.69 17.63
N LYS A 414 12.29 -2.92 18.14
CA LYS A 414 13.52 -3.27 18.88
C LYS A 414 14.77 -3.19 18.01
N VAL A 415 14.69 -3.54 16.72
CA VAL A 415 15.84 -3.46 15.81
C VAL A 415 16.17 -2.02 15.49
N ALA A 416 15.17 -1.19 15.19
CA ALA A 416 15.32 0.23 14.94
C ALA A 416 15.83 1.01 16.17
N ALA A 417 15.77 0.43 17.37
CA ALA A 417 16.29 1.01 18.61
C ALA A 417 17.78 0.76 18.87
N ARG A 418 18.48 0.03 17.99
CA ARG A 418 19.92 -0.22 18.13
C ARG A 418 20.70 1.02 17.68
N ALA A 419 21.88 1.25 18.27
CA ALA A 419 22.74 2.39 17.95
C ALA A 419 23.05 2.55 16.45
N ALA A 420 23.17 1.44 15.72
CA ALA A 420 23.37 1.44 14.26
C ALA A 420 22.25 2.12 13.46
N PHE A 421 21.13 2.46 14.09
CA PHE A 421 19.95 3.07 13.49
C PHE A 421 19.62 4.48 14.01
N ASP A 422 20.41 5.02 14.96
CA ASP A 422 20.11 6.32 15.58
C ASP A 422 20.15 7.50 14.58
N ASP A 423 20.98 7.38 13.54
CA ASP A 423 21.05 8.35 12.45
C ASP A 423 19.95 8.18 11.40
N ILE A 424 19.25 7.05 11.42
CA ILE A 424 18.20 6.70 10.45
C ILE A 424 16.82 7.03 11.00
N PHE A 425 16.53 6.55 12.22
CA PHE A 425 15.20 6.66 12.80
C PHE A 425 15.15 7.70 13.91
N HIS A 426 14.23 8.66 13.75
CA HIS A 426 13.70 9.40 14.89
C HIS A 426 12.57 8.57 15.51
N ARG A 427 12.75 8.08 16.73
CA ARG A 427 11.75 7.23 17.38
C ARG A 427 10.87 8.05 18.31
N LEU A 428 9.55 7.95 18.11
CA LEU A 428 8.54 8.56 18.95
C LEU A 428 7.70 7.47 19.61
N ASP A 429 7.78 7.33 20.93
CA ASP A 429 6.88 6.43 21.67
C ASP A 429 5.61 7.18 22.07
N TRP A 430 4.50 6.84 21.42
CA TRP A 430 3.23 7.52 21.62
C TRP A 430 2.26 6.63 22.38
N GLY A 431 2.63 6.34 23.63
CA GLY A 431 1.87 5.48 24.53
C GLY A 431 1.82 4.01 24.11
N GLY A 432 2.65 3.58 23.14
CA GLY A 432 2.64 2.21 22.63
C GLY A 432 3.38 1.20 23.50
N THR A 433 4.01 1.64 24.59
CA THR A 433 4.56 0.77 25.64
C THR A 433 3.53 0.30 26.66
N ALA A 434 2.31 0.84 26.64
CA ALA A 434 1.21 0.34 27.44
C ALA A 434 0.96 -1.16 27.14
N PRO A 435 0.61 -1.98 28.16
CA PRO A 435 0.28 -3.38 27.93
C PRO A 435 -0.85 -3.51 26.91
N CYS A 436 -0.76 -4.52 26.03
CA CYS A 436 -1.74 -4.75 24.96
C CYS A 436 -3.19 -4.88 25.47
N ASN A 437 -3.37 -5.18 26.76
CA ASN A 437 -4.62 -5.63 27.35
C ASN A 437 -5.28 -4.59 28.28
N THR A 438 -4.67 -3.43 28.59
CA THR A 438 -5.13 -2.62 29.76
C THR A 438 -5.26 -1.10 29.59
N GLY A 439 -5.33 -0.51 28.39
CA GLY A 439 -5.49 0.96 28.36
C GLY A 439 -5.61 1.70 27.03
N ARG A 440 -6.09 1.05 25.96
CA ARG A 440 -6.14 1.67 24.62
C ARG A 440 -7.33 2.59 24.34
N PRO A 441 -8.55 2.36 24.86
CA PRO A 441 -9.69 3.26 24.61
C PRO A 441 -9.39 4.70 25.02
N ALA A 442 -8.81 4.90 26.21
CA ALA A 442 -8.45 6.23 26.69
C ALA A 442 -7.43 6.96 25.80
N LEU A 443 -6.49 6.24 25.16
CA LEU A 443 -5.54 6.85 24.23
C LEU A 443 -6.18 7.14 22.86
N LYS A 444 -7.04 6.24 22.36
CA LYS A 444 -7.86 6.49 21.15
C LYS A 444 -8.72 7.75 21.35
N ASP A 445 -9.39 7.86 22.48
CA ASP A 445 -10.24 9.01 22.84
C ASP A 445 -9.43 10.29 23.02
N ARG A 446 -8.25 10.23 23.65
CA ARG A 446 -7.37 11.38 23.78
C ARG A 446 -6.88 11.89 22.42
N ILE A 447 -6.39 11.02 21.54
CA ILE A 447 -5.91 11.44 20.22
C ILE A 447 -7.03 12.06 19.39
N ARG A 448 -8.24 11.52 19.53
CA ARG A 448 -9.42 12.06 18.85
C ARG A 448 -9.81 13.46 19.35
N ASN A 449 -9.73 13.71 20.66
CA ASN A 449 -10.38 14.85 21.29
C ASN A 449 -9.42 15.89 21.87
N ASP A 450 -8.13 15.61 21.97
CA ASP A 450 -7.11 16.49 22.55
C ASP A 450 -5.97 16.77 21.55
N PRO A 451 -6.03 17.90 20.83
CA PRO A 451 -4.97 18.30 19.89
C PRO A 451 -3.58 18.42 20.52
N ALA A 452 -3.48 18.76 21.82
CA ALA A 452 -2.18 18.86 22.49
C ALA A 452 -1.48 17.51 22.60
N SER A 453 -2.25 16.40 22.60
CA SER A 453 -1.69 15.05 22.56
C SER A 453 -0.92 14.75 21.29
N MET A 454 -1.13 15.54 20.21
CA MET A 454 -0.47 15.39 18.91
C MET A 454 0.69 16.37 18.69
N ALA A 455 1.01 17.25 19.65
CA ALA A 455 2.01 18.31 19.47
C ALA A 455 3.41 17.78 19.09
N ALA A 456 3.77 16.57 19.53
CA ALA A 456 5.03 15.93 19.15
C ALA A 456 5.17 15.69 17.64
N LEU A 457 4.06 15.61 16.90
CA LEU A 457 4.07 15.49 15.44
C LEU A 457 4.43 16.80 14.74
N ASP A 458 4.43 17.95 15.41
CA ASP A 458 4.69 19.23 14.73
C ASP A 458 6.18 19.52 14.52
N THR A 459 7.00 18.80 15.28
CA THR A 459 8.43 19.01 15.41
C THR A 459 9.24 17.81 14.94
N LEU A 460 8.67 16.94 14.10
CA LEU A 460 9.42 15.80 13.55
C LEU A 460 10.62 16.31 12.74
N PRO A 461 11.81 15.70 12.91
CA PRO A 461 13.00 16.11 12.20
C PRO A 461 12.89 15.71 10.72
N ARG A 462 13.27 16.63 9.83
CA ARG A 462 13.48 16.32 8.40
C ARG A 462 14.78 15.54 8.20
N GLY A 463 14.86 14.82 7.08
CA GLY A 463 16.05 14.02 6.74
C GLY A 463 16.22 12.75 7.57
N LYS A 464 15.26 12.43 8.46
CA LYS A 464 15.17 11.15 9.18
C LYS A 464 13.81 10.52 8.94
N VAL A 465 13.76 9.20 9.09
CA VAL A 465 12.51 8.46 9.12
C VAL A 465 11.94 8.52 10.53
N THR A 466 10.72 9.04 10.69
CA THR A 466 10.06 9.01 12.00
C THR A 466 9.38 7.66 12.20
N LEU A 467 9.81 6.89 13.21
CA LEU A 467 9.15 5.64 13.62
C LEU A 467 8.31 5.91 14.87
N VAL A 468 6.99 5.85 14.71
CA VAL A 468 5.99 6.12 15.76
C VAL A 468 5.49 4.80 16.33
N ASN A 469 5.72 4.56 17.63
CA ASN A 469 5.03 3.49 18.34
C ASN A 469 3.62 3.96 18.72
N ALA A 470 2.68 3.68 17.84
CA ALA A 470 1.31 4.18 17.88
C ALA A 470 0.49 3.35 18.87
N GLY A 471 0.43 3.76 20.15
CA GLY A 471 -0.28 3.00 21.18
C GLY A 471 -1.79 2.87 20.96
N PHE A 472 -2.36 3.78 20.17
CA PHE A 472 -3.76 3.75 19.76
C PHE A 472 -4.06 2.69 18.69
N VAL A 473 -3.03 2.14 18.04
CA VAL A 473 -3.18 1.05 17.06
C VAL A 473 -3.08 -0.27 17.80
N SER A 474 -4.21 -0.97 17.90
CA SER A 474 -4.34 -2.14 18.75
C SER A 474 -4.10 -3.48 18.08
N ASN A 475 -4.52 -3.57 16.82
CA ASN A 475 -4.39 -4.71 15.93
C ASN A 475 -3.82 -4.22 14.58
N HIS A 476 -3.84 -5.07 13.55
CA HIS A 476 -3.34 -4.73 12.21
C HIS A 476 -4.36 -3.98 11.34
N GLY A 477 -5.66 -4.10 11.63
CA GLY A 477 -6.79 -3.46 10.93
C GLY A 477 -7.23 -2.10 11.47
N ASP A 478 -6.76 -1.66 12.64
CA ASP A 478 -7.06 -0.39 13.32
C ASP A 478 -6.64 0.86 12.52
N ILE A 479 -6.09 0.67 11.32
CA ILE A 479 -5.84 1.71 10.34
C ILE A 479 -7.11 2.42 9.85
N LEU A 480 -8.30 1.86 10.14
CA LEU A 480 -9.59 2.42 9.73
C LEU A 480 -10.25 3.29 10.80
N ASP A 481 -9.62 3.41 11.98
CA ASP A 481 -10.21 4.06 13.14
C ASP A 481 -10.14 5.60 13.06
N PRO A 482 -11.06 6.32 13.72
CA PRO A 482 -11.01 7.78 13.84
C PRO A 482 -9.70 8.32 14.42
N ALA A 483 -9.06 7.58 15.34
CA ALA A 483 -7.75 7.97 15.89
C ALA A 483 -6.65 7.94 14.81
N MET A 484 -6.70 6.97 13.88
CA MET A 484 -5.80 6.96 12.73
C MET A 484 -6.11 8.12 11.78
N GLY A 485 -7.40 8.44 11.58
CA GLY A 485 -7.82 9.62 10.82
C GLY A 485 -7.25 10.92 11.38
N ALA A 486 -7.32 11.12 12.70
CA ALA A 486 -6.75 12.29 13.39
C ALA A 486 -5.23 12.34 13.27
N PHE A 487 -4.55 11.21 13.43
CA PHE A 487 -3.11 11.09 13.23
C PHE A 487 -2.69 11.50 11.81
N LEU A 488 -3.37 10.97 10.79
CA LEU A 488 -3.10 11.29 9.39
C LEU A 488 -3.40 12.76 9.07
N ALA A 489 -4.53 13.27 9.56
CA ALA A 489 -4.91 14.67 9.38
C ALA A 489 -3.81 15.60 9.91
N ARG A 490 -3.31 15.35 11.14
CA ARG A 490 -2.24 16.17 11.71
C ARG A 490 -0.97 16.16 10.88
N LEU A 491 -0.55 14.99 10.40
CA LEU A 491 0.63 14.86 9.55
C LEU A 491 0.44 15.60 8.22
N ILE A 492 -0.74 15.49 7.60
CA ILE A 492 -1.06 16.16 6.33
C ILE A 492 -1.03 17.68 6.52
N SER A 493 -1.75 18.20 7.51
CA SER A 493 -1.77 19.63 7.85
C SER A 493 -0.37 20.20 8.07
N ARG A 494 0.54 19.42 8.65
CA ARG A 494 1.88 19.88 8.98
C ARG A 494 2.88 19.76 7.82
N TYR A 495 2.87 18.63 7.13
CA TYR A 495 3.94 18.24 6.21
C TYR A 495 3.54 18.20 4.75
N ALA A 496 2.25 18.24 4.46
CA ALA A 496 1.70 18.38 3.11
C ALA A 496 0.60 19.45 3.08
N PRO A 497 0.82 20.66 3.65
CA PRO A 497 -0.24 21.66 3.77
C PRO A 497 -0.71 22.12 2.39
N HIS A 498 -2.03 22.13 2.18
CA HIS A 498 -2.62 22.80 1.04
C HIS A 498 -2.60 24.31 1.29
N ALA A 499 -1.84 25.06 0.51
CA ALA A 499 -1.93 26.52 0.51
C ALA A 499 -3.34 26.92 0.06
N ALA A 500 -4.11 27.56 0.95
CA ALA A 500 -5.37 28.16 0.54
C ALA A 500 -5.10 29.16 -0.59
N PRO A 501 -5.90 29.15 -1.67
CA PRO A 501 -5.71 30.03 -2.83
C PRO A 501 -5.80 31.52 -2.48
#